data_AF-A0A524LDX9-F1
#
_entry.id   AF-A0A524LDX9-F1
#
_cell.length_a   1.000
_cell.length_b   1.000
_cell.length_c   1.000
_cell.angle_alpha   90.00
_cell.angle_beta   90.00
_cell.angle_gamma   90.00
#
_symmetry.space_group_name_H-M   'P 1'
#
loop_
_entity.id
_entity.type
_entity.pdbx_description
1 polymer ?
#
loop_
_entity_poly.entity_id
_entity_poly.type
_entity_poly.pdbx_seq_one_letter_code
_entity_poly.pdbx_strand_id
1 'polypeptide(L)'
;MRHTPRAARVLLFGAVLAAACTQVEQAPPSKLTLEEVASYPLPGTNVPSEISIRPGGELLTYLWSPDASLERQLFALDLRSGERRTIFVPPEGGASEENLSEEEKLQRERRRERGLGVTSYEWTRDADRFVVPL
;
A
#
# COMPACT_ATOMS: atom_id res chain seq x y z
N MET A 1 -10.25 -6.00 71.50
CA MET A 1 -9.95 -4.89 70.56
C MET A 1 -9.94 -5.47 69.17
N ARG A 2 -10.86 -4.98 68.31
CA ARG A 2 -11.13 -5.49 66.97
C ARG A 2 -10.28 -4.70 65.98
N HIS A 3 -9.43 -5.36 65.20
CA HIS A 3 -8.91 -4.80 63.95
C HIS A 3 -9.04 -5.86 62.84
N THR A 4 -9.84 -5.51 61.85
CA THR A 4 -10.21 -6.30 60.68
C THR A 4 -9.10 -6.26 59.62
N PRO A 5 -8.88 -7.31 58.82
CA PRO A 5 -8.00 -7.25 57.67
C PRO A 5 -8.71 -6.57 56.49
N ARG A 6 -8.12 -5.47 56.00
CA ARG A 6 -8.54 -4.79 54.76
C ARG A 6 -8.17 -5.65 53.56
N ALA A 7 -9.20 -6.02 52.79
CA ALA A 7 -9.07 -6.65 51.48
C ALA A 7 -8.32 -5.73 50.50
N ALA A 8 -7.21 -6.21 49.95
CA ALA A 8 -6.59 -5.65 48.76
C ALA A 8 -7.00 -6.52 47.56
N ARG A 9 -8.04 -6.07 46.87
CA ARG A 9 -8.56 -6.62 45.62
C ARG A 9 -8.21 -5.63 44.53
N VAL A 10 -7.09 -5.82 43.85
CA VAL A 10 -6.74 -5.08 42.64
C VAL A 10 -6.41 -6.08 41.54
N LEU A 11 -7.49 -6.39 40.82
CA LEU A 11 -7.63 -6.71 39.41
C LEU A 11 -6.35 -7.10 38.64
N LEU A 12 -6.31 -8.40 38.29
CA LEU A 12 -5.76 -8.91 37.04
C LEU A 12 -6.21 -8.01 35.88
N PHE A 13 -5.32 -7.20 35.33
CA PHE A 13 -5.56 -6.49 34.07
C PHE A 13 -4.93 -7.30 32.94
N GLY A 14 -5.82 -7.70 32.03
CA GLY A 14 -5.61 -8.72 31.00
C GLY A 14 -4.39 -8.51 30.12
N ALA A 15 -3.69 -9.63 29.93
CA ALA A 15 -2.86 -9.89 28.78
C ALA A 15 -3.73 -9.93 27.50
N VAL A 16 -3.79 -8.83 26.76
CA VAL A 16 -4.30 -8.74 25.37
C VAL A 16 -3.61 -7.49 24.80
N LEU A 17 -2.66 -7.52 23.86
CA LEU A 17 -2.87 -7.86 22.46
C LEU A 17 -1.48 -7.88 21.77
N ALA A 18 -0.77 -9.00 21.83
CA ALA A 18 0.41 -9.26 21.00
C ALA A 18 -0.01 -10.08 19.79
N ALA A 19 -0.69 -9.46 18.81
CA ALA A 19 -1.00 -10.11 17.52
C ALA A 19 -1.58 -9.09 16.51
N ALA A 20 -0.72 -8.23 15.99
CA ALA A 20 -0.95 -7.60 14.68
C ALA A 20 0.29 -7.79 13.79
N CYS A 21 0.89 -8.98 13.84
CA CYS A 21 1.56 -9.49 12.65
C CYS A 21 0.44 -9.97 11.74
N THR A 22 0.15 -9.20 10.70
CA THR A 22 -0.70 -9.57 9.58
C THR A 22 -0.30 -10.98 9.15
N GLN A 23 -1.18 -11.95 9.42
CA GLN A 23 -0.97 -13.32 8.98
C GLN A 23 -1.02 -13.29 7.46
N VAL A 24 0.12 -13.53 6.82
CA VAL A 24 0.13 -13.88 5.40
C VAL A 24 -0.47 -15.27 5.34
N GLU A 25 -1.75 -15.37 4.96
CA GLU A 25 -2.42 -16.64 4.64
C GLU A 25 -1.60 -17.30 3.52
N GLN A 26 -0.75 -18.26 3.89
CA GLN A 26 0.02 -19.03 2.93
C GLN A 26 -0.93 -20.07 2.34
N ALA A 27 -1.39 -19.81 1.11
CA ALA A 27 -2.12 -20.78 0.32
C ALA A 27 -1.33 -22.10 0.26
N PRO A 28 -2.00 -23.28 0.25
CA PRO A 28 -1.33 -24.56 0.14
C PRO A 28 -0.42 -24.56 -1.11
N PRO A 29 0.71 -25.29 -1.12
CA PRO A 29 1.64 -25.29 -2.25
C PRO A 29 0.97 -25.87 -3.49
N SER A 30 0.33 -25.01 -4.27
CA SER A 30 -0.15 -25.28 -5.61
C SER A 30 1.03 -25.21 -6.57
N LYS A 31 1.01 -26.07 -7.60
CA LYS A 31 2.01 -25.99 -8.66
C LYS A 31 1.69 -24.75 -9.49
N LEU A 32 2.65 -23.84 -9.62
CA LEU A 32 2.54 -22.69 -10.52
C LEU A 32 2.28 -23.18 -11.94
N THR A 33 1.25 -22.66 -12.59
CA THR A 33 0.97 -22.96 -14.00
C THR A 33 1.83 -22.11 -14.92
N LEU A 34 1.95 -22.51 -16.19
CA LEU A 34 2.70 -21.71 -17.17
C LEU A 34 2.03 -20.34 -17.40
N GLU A 35 0.70 -20.33 -17.37
CA GLU A 35 -0.12 -19.13 -17.55
C GLU A 35 0.09 -18.13 -16.40
N GLU A 36 0.21 -18.61 -15.16
CA GLU A 36 0.50 -17.80 -13.97
C GLU A 36 1.92 -17.21 -14.01
N VAL A 37 2.88 -17.93 -14.58
CA VAL A 37 4.25 -17.42 -14.75
C VAL A 37 4.34 -16.38 -15.87
N ALA A 38 3.49 -16.50 -16.89
CA ALA A 38 3.44 -15.57 -18.02
C ALA A 38 2.61 -14.31 -17.74
N SER A 39 1.82 -14.28 -16.66
CA SER A 39 1.01 -13.12 -16.29
C SER A 39 1.82 -12.07 -15.50
N TYR A 40 1.36 -10.82 -15.56
CA TYR A 40 1.93 -9.71 -14.80
C TYR A 40 0.83 -8.98 -14.03
N PRO A 41 1.08 -8.56 -12.78
CA PRO A 41 2.23 -8.89 -11.93
C PRO A 41 2.33 -10.38 -11.61
N LEU A 42 3.54 -10.86 -11.31
CA LEU A 42 3.75 -12.26 -10.96
C LEU A 42 2.97 -12.61 -9.68
N PRO A 43 2.49 -13.86 -9.54
CA PRO A 43 1.84 -14.32 -8.32
C PRO A 43 2.68 -14.00 -7.08
N GLY A 44 2.07 -13.36 -6.09
CA GLY A 44 2.75 -12.95 -4.85
C GLY A 44 3.64 -11.70 -4.95
N THR A 45 3.70 -11.03 -6.11
CA THR A 45 4.51 -9.80 -6.30
C THR A 45 3.69 -8.52 -6.33
N ASN A 46 2.39 -8.58 -6.03
CA ASN A 46 1.57 -7.38 -5.83
C ASN A 46 1.88 -6.72 -4.48
N VAL A 47 3.01 -6.03 -4.43
CA VAL A 47 3.52 -5.32 -3.25
C VAL A 47 3.41 -3.81 -3.44
N PRO A 48 3.26 -3.03 -2.35
CA PRO A 48 3.36 -1.58 -2.40
C PRO A 48 4.69 -1.12 -3.03
N SER A 49 4.60 -0.14 -3.91
CA SER A 49 5.74 0.50 -4.59
C SER A 49 5.72 2.01 -4.35
N GLU A 50 6.81 2.71 -4.68
CA GLU A 50 6.94 4.17 -4.50
C GLU A 50 6.51 4.63 -3.10
N ILE A 51 7.08 4.02 -2.06
CA ILE A 51 6.71 4.32 -0.69
C ILE A 51 7.35 5.65 -0.28
N SER A 52 6.53 6.60 0.16
CA SER A 52 6.97 7.92 0.62
C SER A 52 6.20 8.35 1.86
N ILE A 53 6.81 9.19 2.68
CA ILE A 53 6.19 9.74 3.88
C ILE A 53 5.88 11.21 3.59
N ARG A 54 4.65 11.64 3.85
CA ARG A 54 4.25 13.05 3.75
C ARG A 54 5.21 13.89 4.61
N PRO A 55 5.73 15.02 4.13
CA PRO A 55 6.54 15.88 4.99
C PRO A 55 5.69 16.34 6.19
N GLY A 56 6.13 16.01 7.41
CA GLY A 56 5.32 16.12 8.64
C GLY A 56 5.00 14.77 9.30
N GLY A 57 5.17 13.64 8.59
CA GLY A 57 5.22 12.31 9.20
C GLY A 57 3.90 11.69 9.62
N GLU A 58 2.76 12.28 9.25
CA GLU A 58 1.44 11.79 9.65
C GLU A 58 0.87 10.72 8.71
N LEU A 59 1.27 10.74 7.44
CA LEU A 59 0.75 9.86 6.39
C LEU A 59 1.90 9.14 5.67
N LEU A 60 1.76 7.83 5.51
CA LEU A 60 2.57 7.00 4.62
C LEU A 60 1.81 6.81 3.31
N THR A 61 2.39 7.22 2.20
CA THR A 61 1.82 7.03 0.86
C THR A 61 2.56 5.97 0.08
N TYR A 62 1.84 5.28 -0.79
CA TYR A 62 2.41 4.25 -1.66
C TYR A 62 1.47 3.94 -2.83
N LEU A 63 2.04 3.37 -3.88
CA LEU A 63 1.32 2.87 -5.05
C LEU A 63 1.02 1.40 -4.89
N TRP A 64 -0.23 1.01 -5.11
CA TRP A 64 -0.67 -0.38 -5.01
C TRP A 64 -1.85 -0.64 -5.94
N SER A 65 -2.01 -1.89 -6.37
CA SER A 65 -3.16 -2.34 -7.17
C SER A 65 -4.08 -3.22 -6.31
N PRO A 66 -5.34 -2.84 -6.09
CA PRO A 66 -6.27 -3.66 -5.30
C PRO A 66 -6.60 -5.00 -5.95
N ASP A 67 -6.66 -5.04 -7.28
CA ASP A 67 -7.05 -6.22 -8.05
C ASP A 67 -5.85 -7.05 -8.54
N ALA A 68 -4.64 -6.72 -8.07
CA ALA A 68 -3.38 -7.31 -8.54
C ALA A 68 -3.20 -7.19 -10.06
N SER A 69 -3.60 -6.05 -10.64
CA SER A 69 -3.37 -5.70 -12.03
C SER A 69 -2.13 -4.82 -12.20
N LEU A 70 -1.82 -4.44 -13.44
CA LEU A 70 -0.78 -3.44 -13.72
C LEU A 70 -1.22 -2.01 -13.38
N GLU A 71 -2.53 -1.79 -13.18
CA GLU A 71 -3.09 -0.48 -12.82
C GLU A 71 -2.88 -0.19 -11.34
N ARG A 72 -2.04 0.81 -11.06
CA ARG A 72 -1.73 1.24 -9.71
C ARG A 72 -2.47 2.53 -9.37
N GLN A 73 -2.90 2.61 -8.13
CA GLN A 73 -3.55 3.78 -7.54
C GLN A 73 -2.73 4.27 -6.34
N LEU A 74 -2.91 5.53 -5.96
CA LEU A 74 -2.23 6.11 -4.80
C LEU A 74 -3.05 5.89 -3.53
N PHE A 75 -2.45 5.21 -2.57
CA PHE A 75 -3.00 4.98 -1.24
C PHE A 75 -2.26 5.80 -0.18
N ALA A 76 -2.97 6.14 0.88
CA ALA A 76 -2.40 6.61 2.14
C ALA A 76 -2.76 5.65 3.27
N LEU A 77 -1.80 5.47 4.16
CA LEU A 77 -1.96 4.89 5.48
C LEU A 77 -1.75 6.01 6.50
N ASP A 78 -2.76 6.25 7.34
CA ASP A 78 -2.61 7.09 8.53
C ASP A 78 -1.80 6.33 9.58
N LEU A 79 -0.65 6.89 9.97
CA LEU A 79 0.27 6.22 10.89
C LEU A 79 -0.23 6.22 12.35
N ARG A 80 -1.23 7.05 12.69
CA ARG A 80 -1.81 7.13 14.03
C ARG A 80 -2.99 6.18 14.19
N SER A 81 -3.89 6.14 13.21
CA SER A 81 -5.08 5.27 13.25
C SER A 81 -4.84 3.89 12.65
N GLY A 82 -3.83 3.75 11.79
CA GLY A 82 -3.62 2.55 10.98
C GLY A 82 -4.63 2.40 9.83
N GLU A 83 -5.44 3.44 9.57
CA GLU A 83 -6.46 3.39 8.53
C GLU A 83 -5.85 3.62 7.15
N ARG A 84 -6.16 2.74 6.20
CA ARG A 84 -5.79 2.86 4.80
C ARG A 84 -6.94 3.45 3.99
N ARG A 85 -6.64 4.45 3.16
CA ARG A 85 -7.58 5.06 2.21
C ARG A 85 -6.94 5.30 0.85
N THR A 86 -7.76 5.30 -0.19
CA THR A 86 -7.33 5.71 -1.54
C THR A 86 -7.31 7.25 -1.62
N ILE A 87 -6.19 7.82 -2.06
CA ILE A 87 -6.04 9.28 -2.21
C ILE A 87 -6.36 9.70 -3.64
N PHE A 88 -5.86 8.94 -4.61
CA PHE A 88 -5.97 9.29 -6.01
C PHE A 88 -6.12 8.04 -6.86
N VAL A 89 -7.20 8.04 -7.64
CA VAL A 89 -7.46 7.08 -8.71
C VAL A 89 -7.41 7.86 -10.00
N PRO A 90 -6.56 7.47 -10.96
CA PRO A 90 -6.49 8.18 -12.20
C PRO A 90 -7.79 7.98 -13.00
N PRO A 91 -8.34 9.03 -13.63
CA PRO A 91 -9.56 8.92 -14.42
C PRO A 91 -9.33 7.94 -15.60
N GLU A 92 -10.33 7.13 -15.91
CA GLU A 92 -10.28 6.10 -16.98
C GLU A 92 -9.19 5.02 -16.81
N GLY A 93 -8.72 4.76 -15.59
CA GLY A 93 -7.63 3.80 -15.34
C GLY A 93 -6.23 4.40 -15.55
N GLY A 94 -6.16 5.68 -15.97
CA GLY A 94 -4.96 6.49 -16.07
C GLY A 94 -4.17 6.35 -17.37
N ALA A 95 -2.85 6.32 -17.26
CA ALA A 95 -1.96 6.26 -18.40
C ALA A 95 -2.03 4.88 -19.08
N SER A 96 -3.00 4.73 -19.99
CA SER A 96 -3.13 3.59 -20.90
C SER A 96 -2.19 3.76 -22.10
N GLU A 97 -1.81 2.66 -22.74
CA GLU A 97 -0.96 2.72 -23.95
C GLU A 97 -1.61 3.54 -25.08
N GLU A 98 -2.92 3.69 -25.10
CA GLU A 98 -3.63 4.46 -26.13
C GLU A 98 -3.55 5.98 -25.90
N ASN A 99 -3.45 6.40 -24.63
CA ASN A 99 -3.47 7.81 -24.23
C ASN A 99 -2.06 8.45 -24.15
N LEU A 100 -1.00 7.65 -24.26
CA LEU A 100 0.38 8.12 -24.18
C LEU A 100 0.94 8.61 -25.53
N SER A 101 1.69 9.71 -25.49
CA SER A 101 2.45 10.18 -26.65
C SER A 101 3.56 9.18 -27.02
N GLU A 102 4.02 9.21 -28.28
CA GLU A 102 5.11 8.34 -28.74
C GLU A 102 6.42 8.54 -27.95
N GLU A 103 6.72 9.79 -27.56
CA GLU A 103 7.89 10.12 -26.76
C GLU A 103 7.82 9.47 -25.36
N GLU A 104 6.67 9.58 -24.68
CA GLU A 104 6.49 8.97 -23.35
C GLU A 104 6.49 7.44 -23.44
N LYS A 105 5.94 6.84 -24.50
CA LYS A 105 6.04 5.39 -24.75
C LYS A 105 7.50 4.93 -24.83
N LEU A 106 8.32 5.60 -25.64
CA LEU A 106 9.75 5.30 -25.76
C LEU A 106 10.52 5.54 -24.45
N GLN A 107 10.10 6.53 -23.66
CA GLN A 107 10.67 6.76 -22.33
C GLN A 107 10.32 5.63 -21.35
N ARG A 108 9.07 5.15 -21.35
CA ARG A 108 8.64 4.01 -20.55
C ARG A 108 9.33 2.71 -20.97
N GLU A 109 9.50 2.49 -22.27
CA GLU A 109 10.26 1.34 -22.78
C GLU A 109 11.70 1.35 -22.26
N ARG A 110 12.37 2.50 -22.32
CA ARG A 110 13.74 2.67 -21.77
C ARG A 110 13.80 2.45 -20.26
N ARG A 111 12.77 2.89 -19.52
CA ARG A 111 12.64 2.65 -18.07
C ARG A 111 12.17 1.23 -17.74
N ARG A 112 11.75 0.43 -18.74
CA ARG A 112 11.07 -0.86 -18.58
C ARG A 112 9.82 -0.77 -17.71
N GLU A 113 9.14 0.37 -17.75
CA GLU A 113 7.90 0.61 -16.99
C GLU A 113 6.72 0.00 -17.74
N ARG A 114 6.04 -0.96 -17.10
CA ARG A 114 4.82 -1.61 -17.60
C ARG A 114 3.58 -1.26 -16.79
N GLY A 115 3.76 -0.54 -15.67
CA GLY A 115 2.67 -0.10 -14.83
C GLY A 115 1.74 0.85 -15.57
N LEU A 116 0.44 0.63 -15.39
CA LEU A 116 -0.63 1.50 -15.84
C LEU A 116 -1.14 2.31 -14.64
N GLY A 117 -1.96 3.32 -14.90
CA GLY A 117 -2.44 4.21 -13.87
C GLY A 117 -1.36 5.17 -13.39
N VAL A 118 -1.13 5.21 -12.07
CA VAL A 118 -0.09 6.05 -11.45
C VAL A 118 1.22 5.28 -11.40
N THR A 119 2.25 5.78 -12.09
CA THR A 119 3.58 5.14 -12.12
C THR A 119 4.56 5.75 -11.12
N SER A 120 4.43 7.05 -10.86
CA SER A 120 5.26 7.78 -9.90
C SER A 120 4.47 8.94 -9.31
N TYR A 121 4.91 9.44 -8.16
CA TYR A 121 4.40 10.65 -7.56
C TYR A 121 5.46 11.27 -6.67
N GLU A 122 5.35 12.57 -6.42
CA GLU A 122 6.27 13.28 -5.53
C GLU A 122 5.51 14.28 -4.66
N TRP A 123 5.86 14.33 -3.37
CA TRP A 123 5.33 15.32 -2.43
C TRP A 123 6.00 16.68 -2.63
N THR A 124 5.23 17.76 -2.55
CA THR A 124 5.80 19.10 -2.45
C THR A 124 6.44 19.30 -1.08
N ARG A 125 7.45 20.17 -1.00
CA ARG A 125 8.15 20.49 0.27
C ARG A 125 7.21 20.98 1.36
N ASP A 126 6.15 21.70 0.98
CA ASP A 126 5.15 22.24 1.90
C ASP A 126 4.12 21.20 2.36
N ALA A 127 4.23 19.93 1.91
CA ALA A 127 3.39 18.80 2.30
C ALA A 127 1.88 18.90 2.02
N ASP A 128 1.41 19.97 1.37
CA ASP A 128 0.00 20.18 1.09
C ASP A 128 -0.45 19.57 -0.24
N ARG A 129 0.50 19.24 -1.12
CA ARG A 129 0.24 18.78 -2.48
C ARG A 129 1.22 17.69 -2.87
N PHE A 130 0.81 16.86 -3.82
CA PHE A 130 1.69 15.94 -4.53
C PHE A 130 1.47 16.12 -6.03
N VAL A 131 2.49 15.77 -6.80
CA VAL A 131 2.47 15.81 -8.27
C VAL A 131 2.53 14.38 -8.78
N VAL A 132 1.66 14.06 -9.74
CA VAL A 132 1.66 12.80 -10.47
C VAL A 132 2.04 13.11 -11.92
N PRO A 133 3.18 12.61 -12.42
CA PRO A 133 3.50 12.65 -13.84
C PRO A 133 2.53 11.76 -14.62
N LEU A 134 1.99 12.27 -15.73
CA LEU A 134 1.14 11.51 -16.65
C LEU A 134 1.99 10.85 -17.75
#